data_AF-A0A480ABQ2-F1
#
_entry.id   AF-A0A480ABQ2-F1
#
_cell.length_a   1.000
_cell.length_b   1.000
_cell.length_c   1.000
_cell.angle_alpha   90.00
_cell.angle_beta   90.00
_cell.angle_gamma   90.00
#
_symmetry.space_group_name_H-M   'P 1'
#
loop_
_entity.id
_entity.type
_entity.pdbx_description
1 polymer ?
#
loop_
_entity_poly.entity_id
_entity_poly.type
_entity_poly.pdbx_seq_one_letter_code
_entity_poly.pdbx_strand_id
1 'polypeptide(L)' 'MSLPFDDAAASIFGRIRAELAASGTPIGPYDLQIAAIAIANNLILVTHNVKEFSRVNGLQFEGWEV' A
#
# COMPACT_ATOMS: atom_id res chain seq x y z
N MET A 1 -10.45 7.12 15.37
CA MET A 1 -9.02 7.04 15.74
C MET A 1 -8.23 6.79 14.48
N SER A 2 -7.17 7.54 14.21
CA SER A 2 -6.32 7.35 13.02
C SER A 2 -5.09 6.49 13.36
N LEU A 3 -4.52 5.86 12.34
CA LEU A 3 -3.23 5.15 12.43
C LEU A 3 -2.12 6.03 11.83
N PRO A 4 -0.99 6.22 12.52
CA PRO A 4 0.12 6.99 11.99
C PRO A 4 0.94 6.18 10.98
N PHE A 5 1.75 6.87 10.19
CA PHE A 5 2.86 6.25 9.46
C PHE A 5 4.05 6.12 10.43
N ASP A 6 4.14 4.97 11.11
CA ASP A 6 5.18 4.66 12.08
C ASP A 6 6.37 3.91 11.45
N ASP A 7 7.33 3.49 12.27
CA ASP A 7 8.55 2.81 11.81
C ASP A 7 8.25 1.46 11.14
N ALA A 8 7.20 0.75 11.57
CA ALA A 8 6.78 -0.51 10.94
C ALA A 8 6.24 -0.26 9.53
N ALA A 9 5.36 0.73 9.38
CA ALA A 9 4.88 1.16 8.07
C ALA A 9 6.03 1.70 7.19
N ALA A 10 7.00 2.44 7.75
CA ALA A 10 8.16 2.95 7.02
C ALA A 10 9.06 1.83 6.47
N SER A 11 9.29 0.78 7.26
CA SER A 11 10.05 -0.39 6.80
C SER A 11 9.35 -1.10 5.63
N ILE A 12 8.04 -1.31 5.74
CA ILE A 12 7.21 -1.92 4.69
C ILE A 12 7.19 -1.05 3.43
N PHE A 13 7.05 0.27 3.58
CA PHE A 13 7.11 1.23 2.48
C PHE A 13 8.42 1.09 1.69
N GLY A 14 9.56 1.02 2.37
CA GLY A 14 10.87 0.87 1.74
C GLY A 14 10.97 -0.41 0.91
N ARG A 15 10.49 -1.53 1.48
CA ARG A 15 10.43 -2.83 0.79
C ARG A 15 9.58 -2.75 -0.48
N ILE A 16 8.33 -2.31 -0.36
CA ILE A 16 7.41 -2.26 -1.51
C ILE A 16 7.92 -1.29 -2.58
N ARG A 17 8.49 -0.14 -2.17
CA ARG A 17 9.09 0.82 -3.12
C ARG A 17 10.19 0.18 -3.95
N ALA A 18 11.07 -0.59 -3.31
CA ALA A 18 12.15 -1.29 -3.99
C ALA A 18 11.61 -2.36 -4.95
N GLU A 19 10.61 -3.15 -4.50
CA GLU A 19 9.95 -4.17 -5.33
C GLU A 19 9.30 -3.56 -6.58
N LEU A 20 8.49 -2.51 -6.42
CA LEU A 20 7.79 -1.85 -7.53
C LEU A 20 8.74 -1.12 -8.48
N ALA A 21 9.84 -0.58 -7.96
CA ALA A 21 10.88 0.04 -8.78
C ALA A 21 11.60 -1.02 -9.62
N ALA A 22 11.93 -2.17 -9.03
CA ALA A 22 12.56 -3.29 -9.74
C ALA A 22 11.67 -3.88 -10.83
N SER A 23 10.34 -3.88 -10.64
CA SER A 23 9.37 -4.33 -11.65
C SER A 23 8.99 -3.26 -12.68
N GLY A 24 9.48 -2.03 -12.56
CA GLY A 24 9.15 -0.93 -13.47
C GLY A 24 7.71 -0.44 -13.37
N THR A 25 7.02 -0.69 -12.25
CA THR A 25 5.61 -0.35 -12.05
C THR A 25 5.41 0.48 -10.79
N PRO A 26 5.96 1.70 -10.72
CA PRO A 26 5.81 2.54 -9.53
C PRO A 26 4.33 2.85 -9.25
N ILE A 27 4.05 3.12 -7.98
CA ILE A 27 2.78 3.64 -7.47
C ILE A 27 3.07 5.01 -6.83
N GLY A 28 2.05 5.88 -6.74
CA GLY A 28 2.20 7.18 -6.09
C GLY A 28 2.76 7.06 -4.66
N PRO A 29 3.60 7.99 -4.19
CA PRO A 29 4.24 7.90 -2.87
C PRO A 29 3.24 7.91 -1.72
N TYR A 30 2.09 8.59 -1.85
CA TYR A 30 1.05 8.59 -0.81
C TYR A 30 0.25 7.28 -0.82
N ASP A 31 -0.10 6.76 -1.99
CA ASP A 31 -0.74 5.43 -2.11
C ASP A 31 0.18 4.35 -1.53
N LEU A 32 1.47 4.47 -1.75
CA LEU A 32 2.45 3.55 -1.15
C LEU A 32 2.50 3.64 0.39
N GLN A 33 2.38 4.85 0.97
CA GLN A 33 2.26 5.01 2.43
C GLN A 33 0.96 4.38 2.95
N ILE A 34 -0.16 4.59 2.26
CA ILE A 34 -1.45 4.00 2.61
C ILE A 34 -1.36 2.47 2.60
N ALA A 35 -0.80 1.89 1.54
CA ALA A 35 -0.59 0.45 1.43
C ALA A 35 0.31 -0.08 2.56
N ALA A 36 1.37 0.64 2.90
CA ALA A 36 2.28 0.24 3.95
C ALA A 36 1.62 0.27 5.35
N ILE A 37 0.82 1.29 5.65
CA ILE A 37 0.04 1.36 6.90
C ILE A 37 -0.95 0.20 6.98
N ALA A 38 -1.66 -0.10 5.87
CA ALA A 38 -2.61 -1.20 5.82
C ALA A 38 -1.95 -2.56 6.09
N ILE A 39 -0.81 -2.83 5.44
CA ILE A 39 -0.06 -4.08 5.65
C ILE A 39 0.50 -4.16 7.08
N ALA A 40 1.06 -3.06 7.61
CA ALA A 40 1.63 -3.03 8.96
C ALA A 40 0.60 -3.39 10.05
N ASN A 41 -0.68 -3.07 9.79
CA ASN A 41 -1.78 -3.29 10.72
C ASN A 41 -2.70 -4.46 10.32
N ASN A 42 -2.31 -5.25 9.30
CA ASN A 42 -3.09 -6.38 8.80
C ASN A 42 -4.55 -6.01 8.44
N LEU A 43 -4.71 -4.94 7.66
CA LEU A 43 -6.00 -4.38 7.25
C LEU A 43 -6.30 -4.62 5.77
N ILE A 44 -7.59 -4.63 5.43
CA ILE A 44 -8.09 -4.58 4.05
C ILE A 44 -8.23 -3.10 3.65
N LEU A 45 -7.56 -2.70 2.56
CA LEU A 45 -7.69 -1.36 2.00
C LEU A 45 -8.91 -1.28 1.07
N VAL A 46 -9.90 -0.47 1.44
CA VAL A 46 -11.01 -0.13 0.54
C VAL A 46 -10.58 0.99 -0.39
N THR A 47 -10.69 0.79 -1.71
CA THR A 47 -10.19 1.76 -2.70
C THR A 47 -10.97 1.74 -4.01
N HIS A 48 -11.04 2.89 -4.68
CA HIS A 48 -11.49 2.98 -6.09
C HIS A 48 -10.31 2.77 -7.07
N ASN A 49 -9.06 2.86 -6.61
CA ASN A 49 -7.86 2.74 -7.43
C ASN A 49 -7.28 1.31 -7.40
N VAL A 50 -8.14 0.31 -7.62
CA VAL A 50 -7.77 -1.12 -7.58
C VAL A 50 -6.57 -1.43 -8.50
N LYS A 51 -6.47 -0.74 -9.65
CA LYS A 51 -5.40 -0.94 -10.63
C LYS A 51 -4.01 -0.62 -10.08
N GLU A 52 -3.88 0.39 -9.24
CA GLU A 52 -2.60 0.76 -8.64
C GLU A 52 -2.26 -0.14 -7.46
N PHE A 53 -3.21 -0.32 -6.54
CA PHE A 53 -3.00 -1.11 -5.32
C PHE A 53 -2.80 -2.61 -5.58
N SER A 54 -3.35 -3.15 -6.67
CA SER A 54 -3.13 -4.55 -7.08
C SER A 54 -1.68 -4.89 -7.43
N ARG A 55 -0.80 -3.90 -7.59
CA ARG A 55 0.64 -4.09 -7.83
C ARG A 55 1.40 -4.36 -6.53
N VAL A 56 0.82 -4.05 -5.37
CA VAL A 56 1.49 -4.16 -4.08
C VAL A 56 1.37 -5.59 -3.55
N ASN A 57 2.48 -6.32 -3.59
CA ASN A 57 2.53 -7.68 -3.06
C ASN A 57 2.24 -7.72 -1.56
N GLY A 58 1.27 -8.55 -1.16
CA GLY A 58 0.86 -8.75 0.24
C GLY A 58 -0.17 -7.75 0.76
N LEU A 59 -0.64 -6.80 -0.06
CA LEU A 59 -1.75 -5.92 0.30
C LEU A 59 -3.08 -6.64 0.09
N GLN A 60 -3.91 -6.67 1.14
CA GLN A 60 -5.33 -7.00 1.00
C GLN A 60 -6.10 -5.74 0.62
N PHE A 61 -6.95 -5.80 -0.40
CA PHE A 61 -7.76 -4.68 -0.82
C PHE A 61 -9.13 -5.13 -1.32
N GLU A 62 -10.11 -4.24 -1.20
CA GLU A 62 -11.44 -4.40 -1.75
C GLU A 62 -11.76 -3.20 -2.64
N GLY A 63 -12.29 -3.49 -3.83
CA GLY A 63 -12.80 -2.46 -4.72
C GLY A 63 -14.10 -1.88 -4.18
N TRP A 64 -14.22 -0.55 -4.20
CA TRP A 64 -15.48 0.12 -3.93
C TRP A 64 -16.07 0.65 -5.25
N GLU A 65 -17.17 0.03 -5.68
CA GLU A 65 -18.04 0.55 -6.75
C GLU A 65 -19.22 1.28 -6.09
N VAL A 66 -19.49 2.51 -6.53
CA VAL A 66 -20.68 3.29 -6.12
C VAL A 66 -21.83 2.97 -7.06
#